data_AF-A0A9Q1G8C4-F1
#
_entry.id   AF-A0A9Q1G8C4-F1
#
_cell.length_a   1.000
_cell.length_b   1.000
_cell.length_c   1.000
_cell.angle_alpha   90.00
_cell.angle_beta   90.00
_cell.angle_gamma   90.00
#
_symmetry.space_group_name_H-M   'P 1'
#
loop_
_entity.id
_entity.type
_entity.pdbx_description
1 polymer ?
#
loop_
_entity_poly.entity_id
_entity_poly.type
_entity_poly.pdbx_seq_one_letter_code
_entity_poly.pdbx_strand_id
1 'polypeptide(L)'
;MGSKEDNTRIKFYTCGCFCTDNIFLEEYKLHVRFISAQKFRIDYQEVLATRGCSTDIHFEELLKKIEREVERRRQLCVKSAERAALIKEVYEPLHKELYYLQESYLAPEFLKIVNYCGSDGASEQGLLELILPLAAKRVYQFPVFSKKFCKKLIEELEHFEQSEAPKGRPNSMNNYGTLLNELGFDEGFITPLREKYLQPLAALLYPDCGGHCLDSHKAFVVKYAIHEDMDLSYHYDNAEVTLNVSLGKEFTEGNLYFGDMRQVPLSDSECVEVEHHVTEGLLHRGQQMHGALRISSGQRWNLIVWMRASRERNKLCPMCGKKPRLAEGQGFADGFTEDSQTGTSLNMSCVLN
;
A
#
# COMPACT_ATOMS: atom_id res chain seq x y z
N MET A 1 -36.93 20.39 -18.16
CA MET A 1 -35.48 20.63 -18.17
C MET A 1 -34.93 20.15 -16.83
N GLY A 2 -34.60 18.86 -16.73
CA GLY A 2 -33.99 18.29 -15.53
C GLY A 2 -32.48 18.44 -15.62
N SER A 3 -31.90 19.13 -14.65
CA SER A 3 -30.45 19.29 -14.47
C SER A 3 -29.79 17.93 -14.36
N LYS A 4 -28.84 17.65 -15.27
CA LYS A 4 -27.86 16.59 -15.10
C LYS A 4 -27.02 16.95 -13.86
N GLU A 5 -27.19 16.21 -12.77
CA GLU A 5 -26.19 16.18 -11.71
C GLU A 5 -24.91 15.62 -12.33
N ASP A 6 -23.97 16.51 -12.59
CA ASP A 6 -22.62 16.18 -13.05
C ASP A 6 -21.88 15.56 -11.87
N ASN A 7 -22.06 14.25 -11.67
CA ASN A 7 -21.35 13.47 -10.66
C ASN A 7 -19.88 13.33 -11.11
N THR A 8 -19.12 14.41 -10.93
CA THR A 8 -17.69 14.46 -11.26
C THR A 8 -16.95 13.57 -10.28
N ARG A 9 -16.74 12.32 -10.67
CA ARG A 9 -15.93 11.34 -9.94
C ARG A 9 -14.56 11.97 -9.67
N ILE A 10 -14.15 12.04 -8.40
CA ILE A 10 -12.87 12.61 -7.98
C ILE A 10 -11.74 11.96 -8.79
N LYS A 11 -10.95 12.79 -9.48
CA LYS A 11 -9.79 12.32 -10.25
C LYS A 11 -8.58 12.20 -9.33
N PHE A 12 -7.93 11.04 -9.37
CA PHE A 12 -6.71 10.78 -8.63
C PHE A 12 -5.47 10.86 -9.51
N TYR A 13 -4.36 11.25 -8.88
CA TYR A 13 -3.10 11.56 -9.53
C TYR A 13 -1.94 10.82 -8.88
N THR A 14 -0.81 10.83 -9.57
CA THR A 14 0.50 10.41 -9.04
C THR A 14 1.36 11.64 -8.82
N CYS A 15 2.27 11.60 -7.84
CA CYS A 15 3.29 12.63 -7.73
C CYS A 15 4.37 12.38 -8.80
N GLY A 16 4.68 13.38 -9.61
CA GLY A 16 5.69 13.31 -10.66
C GLY A 16 7.10 13.03 -10.17
N CYS A 17 7.36 13.00 -8.85
CA CYS A 17 8.61 12.47 -8.30
C CYS A 17 8.75 10.96 -8.51
N PHE A 18 7.65 10.23 -8.73
CA PHE A 18 7.68 8.79 -8.99
C PHE A 18 8.63 8.42 -10.13
N CYS A 19 8.68 9.24 -11.18
CA CYS A 19 9.54 9.02 -12.34
C CYS A 19 10.95 9.62 -12.20
N THR A 20 11.27 10.30 -11.10
CA THR A 20 12.55 11.02 -10.95
C THR A 20 13.30 10.70 -9.67
N ASP A 21 12.62 10.32 -8.59
CA ASP A 21 13.19 10.15 -7.26
C ASP A 21 13.08 8.68 -6.81
N ASN A 22 13.87 8.30 -5.79
CA ASN A 22 13.91 6.96 -5.21
C ASN A 22 14.12 5.84 -6.24
N ILE A 23 15.01 6.05 -7.21
CA ILE A 23 15.46 4.98 -8.12
C ILE A 23 16.56 4.21 -7.37
N PHE A 24 16.31 2.95 -7.06
CA PHE A 24 17.28 2.13 -6.33
C PHE A 24 18.27 1.47 -7.29
N LEU A 25 19.55 1.69 -7.03
CA LEU A 25 20.65 1.04 -7.75
C LEU A 25 21.19 -0.09 -6.86
N GLU A 26 20.71 -1.30 -7.09
CA GLU A 26 21.01 -2.48 -6.25
C GLU A 26 22.51 -2.75 -6.14
N GLU A 27 23.22 -2.68 -7.27
CA GLU A 27 24.67 -2.85 -7.40
C GLU A 27 25.48 -1.94 -6.46
N TYR A 28 24.94 -0.77 -6.14
CA TYR A 28 25.60 0.26 -5.34
C TYR A 28 24.91 0.50 -3.99
N LYS A 29 23.80 -0.20 -3.71
CA LYS A 29 22.91 -0.03 -2.55
C LYS A 29 22.56 1.44 -2.32
N LEU A 30 22.22 2.15 -3.39
CA LEU A 30 22.04 3.60 -3.38
C LEU A 30 20.71 4.00 -4.03
N HIS A 31 19.95 4.85 -3.35
CA HIS A 31 18.83 5.56 -3.97
C HIS A 31 19.33 6.83 -4.66
N VAL A 32 18.90 7.03 -5.90
CA VAL A 32 19.30 8.18 -6.70
C VAL A 32 18.08 8.93 -7.25
N ARG A 33 18.34 10.18 -7.61
CA ARG A 33 17.43 11.04 -8.35
C ARG A 33 17.92 11.21 -9.79
N PHE A 34 17.03 11.01 -10.75
CA PHE A 34 17.31 11.14 -12.18
C PHE A 34 16.40 12.20 -12.82
N ILE A 35 17.02 13.24 -13.38
CA ILE A 35 16.33 14.30 -14.13
C ILE A 35 16.81 14.30 -15.58
N SER A 36 18.11 14.21 -15.78
CA SER A 36 18.78 14.05 -17.07
C SER A 36 20.13 13.36 -16.86
N ALA A 37 20.67 12.74 -17.91
CA ALA A 37 21.98 12.11 -17.87
C ALA A 37 23.09 13.09 -17.42
N GLN A 38 23.04 14.35 -17.90
CA GLN A 38 24.00 15.37 -17.50
C GLN A 38 23.92 15.69 -16.00
N LYS A 39 22.71 15.93 -15.46
CA LYS A 39 22.54 16.23 -14.03
C LYS A 39 22.92 15.03 -13.16
N PHE A 40 22.55 13.84 -13.59
CA PHE A 40 22.90 12.60 -12.89
C PHE A 40 24.42 12.40 -12.80
N ARG A 41 25.14 12.67 -13.90
CA ARG A 41 26.60 12.62 -13.92
C ARG A 41 27.22 13.61 -12.94
N ILE A 42 26.76 14.87 -12.95
CA ILE A 42 27.22 15.89 -12.00
C ILE A 42 26.98 15.45 -10.55
N ASP A 43 25.81 14.88 -10.26
CA ASP A 43 25.41 14.59 -8.88
C ASP A 43 26.02 13.31 -8.30
N TYR A 44 26.25 12.29 -9.13
CA TYR A 44 26.57 10.95 -8.64
C TYR A 44 27.88 10.35 -9.16
N GLN A 45 28.57 10.95 -10.14
CA GLN A 45 29.78 10.35 -10.73
C GLN A 45 30.85 10.02 -9.67
N GLU A 46 31.16 10.97 -8.78
CA GLU A 46 32.17 10.75 -7.72
C GLU A 46 31.74 9.66 -6.74
N VAL A 47 30.50 9.75 -6.26
CA VAL A 47 29.91 8.83 -5.29
C VAL A 47 29.77 7.40 -5.84
N LEU A 48 29.51 7.25 -7.13
CA LEU A 48 29.45 5.95 -7.81
C LEU A 48 30.84 5.41 -8.12
N ALA A 49 31.82 6.26 -8.46
CA ALA A 49 33.20 5.85 -8.67
C ALA A 49 33.80 5.22 -7.40
N THR A 50 33.55 5.80 -6.23
CA THR A 50 33.97 5.22 -4.94
C THR A 50 33.33 3.87 -4.63
N ARG A 51 32.23 3.52 -5.31
CA ARG A 51 31.51 2.24 -5.19
C ARG A 51 31.74 1.31 -6.39
N GLY A 52 32.75 1.56 -7.23
CA GLY A 52 33.16 0.66 -8.32
C GLY A 52 32.67 1.03 -9.72
N CYS A 53 31.87 2.09 -9.88
CA CYS A 53 31.50 2.62 -11.21
C CYS A 53 32.61 3.56 -11.73
N SER A 54 33.79 3.02 -12.00
CA SER A 54 35.01 3.82 -12.24
C SER A 54 35.33 4.08 -13.72
N THR A 55 34.56 3.54 -14.66
CA THR A 55 34.79 3.70 -16.11
C THR A 55 33.60 4.36 -16.77
N ASP A 56 33.84 5.10 -17.86
CA ASP A 56 32.78 5.72 -18.65
C ASP A 56 31.80 4.67 -19.22
N ILE A 57 32.32 3.49 -19.59
CA ILE A 57 31.51 2.38 -20.08
C ILE A 57 30.51 1.90 -19.01
N HIS A 58 30.98 1.65 -17.78
CA HIS A 58 30.09 1.25 -16.68
C HIS A 58 29.05 2.33 -16.38
N PHE A 59 29.45 3.61 -16.47
CA PHE A 59 28.54 4.73 -16.23
C PHE A 59 27.45 4.83 -17.31
N GLU A 60 27.81 4.64 -18.57
CA GLU A 60 26.84 4.61 -19.69
C GLU A 60 25.88 3.42 -19.59
N GLU A 61 26.35 2.24 -19.20
CA GLU A 61 25.48 1.09 -18.93
C GLU A 61 24.52 1.35 -17.78
N LEU A 62 24.99 1.99 -16.72
CA LEU A 62 24.16 2.40 -15.59
C LEU A 62 23.09 3.41 -16.01
N LEU A 63 23.44 4.41 -16.83
CA LEU A 63 22.47 5.36 -17.38
C LEU A 63 21.37 4.65 -18.16
N LYS A 64 21.73 3.68 -19.02
CA LYS A 64 20.74 2.87 -19.77
C LYS A 64 19.81 2.09 -18.82
N LYS A 65 20.32 1.54 -17.71
CA LYS A 65 19.50 0.86 -16.70
C LYS A 65 18.51 1.84 -16.04
N ILE A 66 18.97 3.04 -15.67
CA ILE A 66 18.13 4.07 -15.06
C ILE A 66 17.05 4.53 -16.03
N GLU A 67 17.39 4.80 -17.29
CA GLU A 67 16.43 5.22 -18.31
C GLU A 67 15.35 4.17 -18.56
N ARG A 68 15.71 2.88 -18.59
CA ARG A 68 14.74 1.77 -18.67
C ARG A 68 13.81 1.75 -17.47
N GLU A 69 14.33 1.95 -16.25
CA GLU A 69 13.50 2.00 -15.04
C GLU A 69 12.55 3.20 -15.05
N VAL A 70 13.03 4.38 -15.47
CA VAL A 70 12.18 5.58 -15.61
C VAL A 70 11.07 5.34 -16.62
N GLU A 71 11.40 4.75 -17.77
CA GLU A 71 10.40 4.44 -18.79
C GLU A 71 9.38 3.39 -18.30
N ARG A 72 9.85 2.35 -17.61
CA ARG A 72 8.97 1.37 -16.96
C ARG A 72 8.00 2.04 -15.98
N ARG A 73 8.48 2.99 -15.17
CA ARG A 73 7.64 3.76 -14.22
C ARG A 73 6.60 4.62 -14.95
N ARG A 74 6.97 5.30 -16.04
CA ARG A 74 6.03 6.09 -16.85
C ARG A 74 4.92 5.24 -17.46
N GLN A 75 5.26 4.03 -17.91
CA GLN A 75 4.30 3.11 -18.53
C GLN A 75 3.47 2.31 -17.51
N LEU A 76 3.78 2.38 -16.21
CA LEU A 76 3.23 1.48 -15.20
C LEU A 76 1.70 1.49 -15.14
N CYS A 77 1.08 2.68 -15.12
CA CYS A 77 -0.38 2.80 -15.07
C CYS A 77 -1.05 2.25 -16.34
N VAL A 78 -0.51 2.58 -17.52
CA VAL A 78 -1.05 2.11 -18.80
C VAL A 78 -0.94 0.58 -18.89
N LYS A 79 0.22 0.02 -18.55
CA LYS A 79 0.46 -1.43 -18.55
C LYS A 79 -0.43 -2.17 -17.54
N SER A 80 -0.71 -1.56 -16.39
CA SER A 80 -1.64 -2.12 -15.41
C SER A 80 -3.07 -2.19 -15.95
N ALA A 81 -3.53 -1.13 -16.61
CA ALA A 81 -4.84 -1.09 -17.25
C ALA A 81 -4.99 -2.08 -18.40
N GLU A 82 -3.97 -2.20 -19.26
CA GLU A 82 -3.90 -3.20 -20.33
C GLU A 82 -3.99 -4.62 -19.77
N ARG A 83 -3.25 -4.92 -18.68
CA ARG A 83 -3.34 -6.22 -18.00
C ARG A 83 -4.72 -6.46 -17.42
N ALA A 84 -5.29 -5.50 -16.70
CA ALA A 84 -6.62 -5.63 -16.09
C ALA A 84 -7.70 -5.90 -17.14
N ALA A 85 -7.64 -5.20 -18.28
CA ALA A 85 -8.54 -5.42 -19.41
C ALA A 85 -8.38 -6.84 -19.98
N LEU A 86 -7.14 -7.29 -20.21
CA LEU A 86 -6.89 -8.63 -20.74
C LEU A 86 -7.31 -9.72 -19.75
N ILE A 87 -7.01 -9.58 -18.45
CA ILE A 87 -7.44 -10.50 -17.39
C ILE A 87 -8.96 -10.66 -17.43
N LYS A 88 -9.71 -9.55 -17.51
CA LYS A 88 -11.17 -9.58 -17.59
C LYS A 88 -11.70 -10.34 -18.81
N GLU A 89 -10.95 -10.38 -19.90
CA GLU A 89 -11.35 -11.10 -21.12
C GLU A 89 -11.00 -12.59 -21.09
N VAL A 90 -9.87 -12.96 -20.48
CA VAL A 90 -9.30 -14.33 -20.61
C VAL A 90 -9.39 -15.18 -19.35
N TYR A 91 -9.54 -14.56 -18.17
CA TYR A 91 -9.58 -15.27 -16.90
C TYR A 91 -11.02 -15.51 -16.45
N GLU A 92 -11.35 -16.77 -16.18
CA GLU A 92 -12.62 -17.17 -15.59
C GLU A 92 -12.42 -17.40 -14.07
N PRO A 93 -13.08 -16.63 -13.18
CA PRO A 93 -12.92 -16.80 -11.74
C PRO A 93 -13.43 -18.16 -11.25
N LEU A 94 -12.72 -18.75 -10.29
CA LEU A 94 -13.13 -20.01 -9.64
C LEU A 94 -14.27 -19.77 -8.64
N HIS A 95 -14.21 -18.65 -7.91
CA HIS A 95 -15.15 -18.25 -6.86
C HIS A 95 -15.67 -16.82 -7.12
N LYS A 96 -16.57 -16.68 -8.09
CA LYS A 96 -17.11 -15.37 -8.56
C LYS A 96 -17.68 -14.49 -7.45
N GLU A 97 -18.26 -15.10 -6.42
CA GLU A 97 -18.84 -14.41 -5.28
C GLU A 97 -17.82 -13.72 -4.36
N LEU A 98 -16.52 -14.04 -4.47
CA LEU A 98 -15.47 -13.39 -3.67
C LEU A 98 -15.19 -11.96 -4.12
N TYR A 99 -15.61 -11.58 -5.33
CA TYR A 99 -15.40 -10.25 -5.90
C TYR A 99 -16.30 -9.18 -5.27
N TYR A 100 -17.25 -9.60 -4.43
CA TYR A 100 -18.17 -8.72 -3.72
C TYR A 100 -18.09 -9.02 -2.22
N LEU A 101 -17.83 -8.00 -1.41
CA LEU A 101 -17.72 -8.17 0.04
C LEU A 101 -19.05 -8.61 0.64
N GLN A 102 -19.00 -9.65 1.48
CA GLN A 102 -20.12 -10.13 2.28
C GLN A 102 -19.72 -10.14 3.75
N GLU A 103 -20.63 -9.78 4.65
CA GLU A 103 -20.37 -9.85 6.11
C GLU A 103 -20.00 -11.26 6.57
N SER A 104 -20.50 -12.30 5.90
CA SER A 104 -20.15 -13.71 6.19
C SER A 104 -18.66 -14.04 5.98
N TYR A 105 -17.93 -13.17 5.27
CA TYR A 105 -16.49 -13.30 5.07
C TYR A 105 -15.69 -12.75 6.25
N LEU A 106 -16.28 -11.84 7.03
CA LEU A 106 -15.64 -11.14 8.13
C LEU A 106 -15.71 -11.96 9.42
N ALA A 107 -14.70 -11.83 10.28
CA ALA A 107 -14.72 -12.43 11.60
C ALA A 107 -15.82 -11.79 12.47
N PRO A 108 -16.58 -12.55 13.27
CA PRO A 108 -17.58 -11.98 14.18
C PRO A 108 -17.01 -10.95 15.15
N GLU A 109 -15.76 -11.14 15.59
CA GLU A 109 -15.00 -10.21 16.42
C GLU A 109 -14.75 -8.89 15.69
N PHE A 110 -14.39 -8.95 14.40
CA PHE A 110 -14.20 -7.77 13.57
C PHE A 110 -15.49 -6.95 13.43
N LEU A 111 -16.61 -7.62 13.21
CA LEU A 111 -17.92 -6.97 13.14
C LEU A 111 -18.29 -6.27 14.46
N LYS A 112 -17.98 -6.88 15.62
CA LYS A 112 -18.15 -6.23 16.93
C LYS A 112 -17.30 -4.98 17.06
N ILE A 113 -16.04 -5.03 16.64
CA ILE A 113 -15.12 -3.89 16.65
C ILE A 113 -15.67 -2.75 15.78
N VAL A 114 -16.11 -3.06 14.56
CA VAL A 114 -16.66 -2.07 13.61
C VAL A 114 -17.95 -1.44 14.16
N ASN A 115 -18.86 -2.26 14.70
CA ASN A 115 -20.09 -1.77 15.32
C ASN A 115 -19.81 -0.84 16.51
N TYR A 116 -18.81 -1.17 17.35
CA TYR A 116 -18.39 -0.27 18.43
C TYR A 116 -17.87 1.06 17.87
N CYS A 117 -17.02 1.04 16.84
CA CYS A 117 -16.47 2.26 16.24
C CYS A 117 -17.56 3.18 15.63
N GLY A 118 -18.69 2.60 15.20
CA GLY A 118 -19.85 3.34 14.70
C GLY A 118 -20.85 3.80 15.76
N SER A 119 -20.64 3.46 17.04
CA SER A 119 -21.57 3.80 18.13
C SER A 119 -21.35 5.20 18.70
N ASP A 120 -22.40 5.78 19.27
CA ASP A 120 -22.31 7.07 19.98
C ASP A 120 -21.36 6.94 21.18
N GLY A 121 -20.34 7.81 21.23
CA GLY A 121 -19.34 7.81 22.30
C GLY A 121 -18.16 6.85 22.09
N ALA A 122 -18.03 6.24 20.90
CA ALA A 122 -16.85 5.47 20.54
C ALA A 122 -15.57 6.29 20.76
N SER A 123 -14.62 5.71 21.49
CA SER A 123 -13.33 6.31 21.84
C SER A 123 -12.18 5.36 21.52
N GLU A 124 -10.98 5.92 21.37
CA GLU A 124 -9.74 5.14 21.24
C GLU A 124 -9.59 4.17 22.42
N GLN A 125 -9.78 4.65 23.66
CA GLN A 125 -9.64 3.82 24.86
C GLN A 125 -10.55 2.59 24.86
N GLY A 126 -11.84 2.76 24.56
CA GLY A 126 -12.75 1.61 24.50
C GLY A 126 -12.51 0.72 23.28
N LEU A 127 -11.95 1.24 22.17
CA LEU A 127 -11.52 0.40 21.05
C LEU A 127 -10.34 -0.48 21.45
N LEU A 128 -9.40 0.06 22.24
CA LEU A 128 -8.24 -0.68 22.75
C LEU A 128 -8.61 -1.82 23.70
N GLU A 129 -9.83 -1.85 24.24
CA GLU A 129 -10.36 -2.99 25.00
C GLU A 129 -10.83 -4.15 24.11
N LEU A 130 -11.04 -3.90 22.81
CA LEU A 130 -11.57 -4.87 21.83
C LEU A 130 -10.51 -5.41 20.87
N ILE A 131 -9.34 -4.77 20.78
CA ILE A 131 -8.23 -5.16 19.90
C ILE A 131 -6.97 -5.40 20.73
N LEU A 132 -5.96 -6.05 20.14
CA LEU A 132 -4.69 -6.31 20.82
C LEU A 132 -3.64 -5.26 20.40
N PRO A 133 -3.21 -4.35 21.30
CA PRO A 133 -2.01 -3.54 21.07
C PRO A 133 -0.77 -4.42 21.16
N LEU A 134 0.13 -4.29 20.19
CA LEU A 134 1.36 -5.07 20.14
C LEU A 134 2.53 -4.29 20.76
N ALA A 135 3.65 -4.98 20.97
CA ALA A 135 4.87 -4.37 21.50
C ALA A 135 5.40 -3.25 20.58
N ALA A 136 5.18 -3.37 19.27
CA ALA A 136 5.44 -2.30 18.32
C ALA A 136 4.44 -1.15 18.51
N LYS A 137 4.96 0.07 18.69
CA LYS A 137 4.16 1.27 18.99
C LYS A 137 3.08 1.50 17.94
N ARG A 138 1.82 1.59 18.39
CA ARG A 138 0.63 1.85 17.56
C ARG A 138 0.52 0.88 16.38
N VAL A 139 0.82 -0.39 16.65
CA VAL A 139 0.49 -1.54 15.80
C VAL A 139 -0.54 -2.36 16.55
N TYR A 140 -1.66 -2.67 15.88
CA TYR A 140 -2.77 -3.37 16.50
C TYR A 140 -3.09 -4.65 15.73
N GLN A 141 -3.36 -5.72 16.46
CA GLN A 141 -3.75 -7.02 15.93
C GLN A 141 -5.22 -7.31 16.27
N PHE A 142 -5.95 -7.85 15.29
CA PHE A 142 -7.32 -8.33 15.48
C PHE A 142 -7.72 -9.32 14.38
N PRO A 143 -8.67 -10.25 14.64
CA PRO A 143 -9.26 -11.09 13.60
C PRO A 143 -9.92 -10.23 12.53
N VAL A 144 -9.75 -10.56 11.25
CA VAL A 144 -10.37 -9.80 10.14
C VAL A 144 -11.35 -10.66 9.36
N PHE A 145 -10.91 -11.84 8.92
CA PHE A 145 -11.70 -12.72 8.07
C PHE A 145 -11.98 -14.07 8.72
N SER A 146 -13.04 -14.73 8.26
CA SER A 146 -13.29 -16.12 8.61
C SER A 146 -12.28 -17.06 7.91
N LYS A 147 -11.91 -18.15 8.59
CA LYS A 147 -11.07 -19.22 8.01
C LYS A 147 -11.61 -19.74 6.67
N LYS A 148 -12.94 -19.83 6.55
CA LYS A 148 -13.61 -20.28 5.31
C LYS A 148 -13.35 -19.32 4.16
N PHE A 149 -13.49 -18.01 4.39
CA PHE A 149 -13.18 -17.00 3.38
C PHE A 149 -11.71 -17.04 2.98
N CYS A 150 -10.80 -17.03 3.96
CA CYS A 150 -9.37 -17.11 3.72
C CYS A 150 -8.96 -18.28 2.82
N LYS A 151 -9.50 -19.48 3.09
CA LYS A 151 -9.27 -20.66 2.26
C LYS A 151 -9.75 -20.45 0.82
N LYS A 152 -10.98 -19.97 0.63
CA LYS A 152 -11.54 -19.73 -0.72
C LYS A 152 -10.79 -18.65 -1.49
N LEU A 153 -10.36 -17.58 -0.81
CA LEU A 153 -9.56 -16.53 -1.43
C LEU A 153 -8.21 -17.09 -1.89
N ILE A 154 -7.55 -17.94 -1.09
CA ILE A 154 -6.31 -18.59 -1.51
C ILE A 154 -6.56 -19.52 -2.71
N GLU A 155 -7.63 -20.30 -2.72
CA GLU A 155 -7.98 -21.15 -3.88
C GLU A 155 -8.18 -20.33 -5.17
N GLU A 156 -8.86 -19.17 -5.09
CA GLU A 156 -9.02 -18.25 -6.23
C GLU A 156 -7.68 -17.71 -6.72
N LEU A 157 -6.81 -17.31 -5.79
CA LEU A 157 -5.51 -16.72 -6.13
C LEU A 157 -4.55 -17.77 -6.71
N GLU A 158 -4.55 -18.99 -6.19
CA GLU A 158 -3.79 -20.12 -6.76
C GLU A 158 -4.31 -20.45 -8.17
N HIS A 159 -5.63 -20.45 -8.37
CA HIS A 159 -6.23 -20.62 -9.69
C HIS A 159 -5.80 -19.52 -10.67
N PHE A 160 -5.74 -18.26 -10.21
CA PHE A 160 -5.23 -17.15 -11.01
C PHE A 160 -3.73 -17.29 -11.32
N GLU A 161 -2.90 -17.66 -10.35
CA GLU A 161 -1.47 -17.91 -10.53
C GLU A 161 -1.20 -18.98 -11.59
N GLN A 162 -2.01 -20.05 -11.61
CA GLN A 162 -1.88 -21.18 -12.56
C GLN A 162 -2.43 -20.89 -13.96
N SER A 163 -3.16 -19.79 -14.15
CA SER A 163 -3.72 -19.42 -15.46
C SER A 163 -2.69 -18.81 -16.42
N GLU A 164 -3.04 -18.71 -17.70
CA GLU A 164 -2.23 -17.99 -18.72
C GLU A 164 -2.44 -16.47 -18.69
N ALA A 165 -3.33 -15.95 -17.84
CA ALA A 165 -3.61 -14.52 -17.75
C ALA A 165 -2.35 -13.72 -17.34
N PRO A 166 -2.13 -12.50 -17.85
CA PRO A 166 -0.93 -11.74 -17.49
C PRO A 166 -0.94 -11.38 -15.99
N LYS A 167 0.24 -11.35 -15.36
CA LYS A 167 0.39 -10.96 -13.95
C LYS A 167 1.30 -9.75 -13.79
N GLY A 168 0.85 -8.76 -13.02
CA GLY A 168 1.67 -7.65 -12.57
C GLY A 168 2.35 -7.95 -11.24
N ARG A 169 3.53 -7.35 -10.99
CA ARG A 169 4.17 -7.44 -9.68
C ARG A 169 3.38 -6.65 -8.63
N PRO A 170 3.17 -7.19 -7.41
CA PRO A 170 2.41 -6.48 -6.35
C PRO A 170 3.01 -5.11 -5.99
N ASN A 171 4.33 -5.05 -5.85
CA ASN A 171 5.10 -3.84 -5.57
C ASN A 171 6.54 -3.98 -6.11
N SER A 172 7.39 -2.98 -5.84
CA SER A 172 8.79 -2.97 -6.31
C SER A 172 9.72 -3.96 -5.60
N MET A 173 9.30 -4.50 -4.45
CA MET A 173 10.11 -5.36 -3.58
C MET A 173 9.64 -6.82 -3.58
N ASN A 174 8.39 -7.10 -3.98
CA ASN A 174 7.86 -8.46 -4.16
C ASN A 174 7.80 -8.84 -5.64
N ASN A 175 8.18 -10.07 -5.94
CA ASN A 175 8.09 -10.69 -7.26
C ASN A 175 6.83 -11.53 -7.41
N TYR A 176 6.32 -12.09 -6.30
CA TYR A 176 5.20 -13.05 -6.31
C TYR A 176 3.97 -12.53 -5.55
N GLY A 177 2.80 -12.85 -6.10
CA GLY A 177 1.50 -12.40 -5.60
C GLY A 177 0.64 -11.72 -6.68
N THR A 178 -0.44 -11.09 -6.24
CA THR A 178 -1.53 -10.64 -7.12
C THR A 178 -1.97 -9.22 -6.81
N LEU A 179 -2.08 -8.38 -7.85
CA LEU A 179 -2.70 -7.05 -7.77
C LEU A 179 -4.23 -7.19 -7.83
N LEU A 180 -4.91 -6.87 -6.74
CA LEU A 180 -6.35 -7.10 -6.63
C LEU A 180 -7.18 -6.14 -7.50
N ASN A 181 -6.65 -4.95 -7.78
CA ASN A 181 -7.26 -4.02 -8.71
C ASN A 181 -7.26 -4.56 -10.15
N GLU A 182 -6.18 -5.23 -10.57
CA GLU A 182 -6.08 -5.85 -11.90
C GLU A 182 -6.98 -7.08 -12.02
N LEU A 183 -7.17 -7.80 -10.91
CA LEU A 183 -8.05 -8.96 -10.87
C LEU A 183 -9.53 -8.56 -10.81
N GLY A 184 -9.87 -7.36 -10.33
CA GLY A 184 -11.26 -6.83 -10.33
C GLY A 184 -11.94 -6.75 -8.96
N PHE A 185 -11.17 -6.78 -7.87
CA PHE A 185 -11.69 -6.76 -6.49
C PHE A 185 -11.98 -5.36 -5.93
N ASP A 186 -11.47 -4.28 -6.55
CA ASP A 186 -11.53 -2.94 -5.95
C ASP A 186 -12.96 -2.45 -5.70
N GLU A 187 -13.82 -2.43 -6.72
CA GLU A 187 -15.17 -1.84 -6.63
C GLU A 187 -16.10 -2.64 -5.70
N GLY A 188 -16.12 -3.97 -5.86
CA GLY A 188 -17.05 -4.84 -5.14
C GLY A 188 -16.58 -5.26 -3.75
N PHE A 189 -15.26 -5.29 -3.50
CA PHE A 189 -14.69 -5.83 -2.27
C PHE A 189 -13.87 -4.82 -1.48
N ILE A 190 -12.78 -4.30 -2.05
CA ILE A 190 -11.81 -3.51 -1.28
C ILE A 190 -12.35 -2.12 -0.95
N THR A 191 -13.09 -1.48 -1.86
CA THR A 191 -13.74 -0.19 -1.61
C THR A 191 -14.73 -0.28 -0.44
N PRO A 192 -15.70 -1.23 -0.42
CA PRO A 192 -16.57 -1.42 0.73
C PRO A 192 -15.82 -1.80 2.01
N LEU A 193 -14.78 -2.63 1.93
CA LEU A 193 -13.96 -3.01 3.09
C LEU A 193 -13.31 -1.78 3.74
N ARG A 194 -12.68 -0.93 2.93
CA ARG A 194 -12.06 0.31 3.38
C ARG A 194 -13.09 1.24 4.02
N GLU A 195 -14.16 1.56 3.29
CA GLU A 195 -15.08 2.62 3.68
C GLU A 195 -15.93 2.26 4.89
N LYS A 196 -16.46 1.03 4.92
CA LYS A 196 -17.45 0.62 5.92
C LYS A 196 -16.81 -0.01 7.16
N TYR A 197 -15.66 -0.66 7.00
CA TYR A 197 -15.08 -1.47 8.07
C TYR A 197 -13.75 -0.93 8.56
N LEU A 198 -12.82 -0.53 7.69
CA LEU A 198 -11.48 -0.11 8.14
C LEU A 198 -11.38 1.36 8.53
N GLN A 199 -12.06 2.27 7.81
CA GLN A 199 -12.00 3.70 8.08
C GLN A 199 -12.52 4.08 9.48
N PRO A 200 -13.61 3.50 10.03
CA PRO A 200 -14.04 3.80 11.40
C PRO A 200 -12.96 3.50 12.45
N LEU A 201 -12.26 2.39 12.31
CA LEU A 201 -11.15 2.01 13.20
C LEU A 201 -9.98 2.98 13.03
N ALA A 202 -9.60 3.25 11.78
CA ALA A 202 -8.49 4.15 11.48
C ALA A 202 -8.75 5.59 11.95
N ALA A 203 -10.00 6.06 11.94
CA ALA A 203 -10.38 7.37 12.44
C ALA A 203 -10.09 7.54 13.93
N LEU A 204 -10.33 6.48 14.73
CA LEU A 204 -10.06 6.47 16.17
C LEU A 204 -8.57 6.24 16.47
N LEU A 205 -7.93 5.30 15.79
CA LEU A 205 -6.56 4.89 16.08
C LEU A 205 -5.49 5.82 15.48
N TYR A 206 -5.79 6.47 14.35
CA TYR A 206 -4.83 7.26 13.57
C TYR A 206 -5.36 8.63 13.11
N PRO A 207 -5.93 9.45 14.02
CA PRO A 207 -6.45 10.77 13.65
C PRO A 207 -5.35 11.71 13.14
N ASP A 208 -4.11 11.53 13.60
CA ASP A 208 -2.93 12.35 13.31
C ASP A 208 -2.35 12.15 11.90
N CYS A 209 -2.70 11.07 11.20
CA CYS A 209 -2.22 10.82 9.84
C CYS A 209 -3.35 10.62 8.81
N GLY A 210 -4.55 11.13 9.10
CA GLY A 210 -5.66 11.14 8.14
C GLY A 210 -6.52 9.87 8.15
N GLY A 211 -6.50 9.07 9.22
CA GLY A 211 -7.31 7.84 9.32
C GLY A 211 -8.82 8.05 9.15
N HIS A 212 -9.32 9.27 9.36
CA HIS A 212 -10.73 9.65 9.18
C HIS A 212 -11.12 10.01 7.73
N CYS A 213 -10.18 10.09 6.79
CA CYS A 213 -10.42 10.52 5.41
C CYS A 213 -9.67 9.66 4.38
N LEU A 214 -9.69 8.34 4.56
CA LEU A 214 -9.04 7.37 3.66
C LEU A 214 -9.87 7.18 2.37
N ASP A 215 -9.61 8.01 1.36
CA ASP A 215 -10.39 8.12 0.13
C ASP A 215 -9.86 7.33 -1.08
N SER A 216 -8.66 6.75 -0.97
CA SER A 216 -8.07 5.90 -2.01
C SER A 216 -7.35 4.69 -1.42
N HIS A 217 -7.08 3.66 -2.23
CA HIS A 217 -6.32 2.51 -1.78
C HIS A 217 -5.54 1.83 -2.89
N LYS A 218 -4.62 0.95 -2.49
CA LYS A 218 -4.01 -0.08 -3.32
C LYS A 218 -4.03 -1.39 -2.54
N ALA A 219 -4.65 -2.43 -3.08
CA ALA A 219 -4.69 -3.74 -2.45
C ALA A 219 -3.99 -4.79 -3.31
N PHE A 220 -3.24 -5.65 -2.65
CA PHE A 220 -2.51 -6.73 -3.29
C PHE A 220 -2.26 -7.86 -2.32
N VAL A 221 -2.08 -9.06 -2.85
CA VAL A 221 -1.63 -10.22 -2.08
C VAL A 221 -0.17 -10.45 -2.38
N VAL A 222 0.61 -10.73 -1.35
CA VAL A 222 2.01 -11.19 -1.47
C VAL A 222 2.11 -12.65 -1.08
N LYS A 223 3.01 -13.37 -1.75
CA LYS A 223 3.28 -14.78 -1.51
C LYS A 223 4.75 -14.95 -1.15
N TYR A 224 5.00 -15.63 -0.04
CA TYR A 224 6.32 -16.12 0.33
C TYR A 224 6.36 -17.63 0.26
N ALA A 225 7.38 -18.20 -0.38
CA ALA A 225 7.58 -19.62 -0.52
C ALA A 225 9.07 -19.96 -0.70
N ILE A 226 9.43 -21.21 -0.40
CA ILE A 226 10.80 -21.71 -0.66
C ILE A 226 11.08 -21.62 -2.16
N HIS A 227 12.22 -21.03 -2.53
CA HIS A 227 12.65 -20.72 -3.91
C HIS A 227 11.90 -19.57 -4.62
N GLU A 228 10.99 -18.89 -3.94
CA GLU A 228 10.38 -17.62 -4.38
C GLU A 228 10.92 -16.47 -3.50
N ASP A 229 10.11 -15.45 -3.21
CA ASP A 229 10.41 -14.50 -2.15
C ASP A 229 10.28 -15.21 -0.79
N MET A 230 11.22 -15.00 0.13
CA MET A 230 11.17 -15.60 1.48
C MET A 230 11.15 -14.59 2.62
N ASP A 231 11.51 -13.34 2.35
CA ASP A 231 11.59 -12.24 3.29
C ASP A 231 11.25 -10.92 2.58
N LEU A 232 11.14 -9.84 3.35
CA LEU A 232 10.98 -8.50 2.80
C LEU A 232 11.83 -7.52 3.61
N SER A 233 12.74 -6.84 2.91
CA SER A 233 13.65 -5.86 3.51
C SER A 233 12.93 -4.70 4.18
N TYR A 234 13.62 -4.02 5.10
CA TYR A 234 13.10 -2.90 5.87
C TYR A 234 12.65 -1.72 4.98
N HIS A 235 11.39 -1.32 5.07
CA HIS A 235 10.76 -0.33 4.21
C HIS A 235 9.59 0.38 4.92
N TYR A 236 9.02 1.39 4.26
CA TYR A 236 7.73 1.97 4.63
C TYR A 236 6.74 1.77 3.46
N ASP A 237 5.45 1.85 3.76
CA ASP A 237 4.40 1.76 2.77
C ASP A 237 4.06 3.11 2.16
N ASN A 238 3.68 3.09 0.88
CA ASN A 238 3.07 4.26 0.24
C ASN A 238 1.58 4.38 0.63
N ALA A 239 1.33 4.52 1.94
CA ALA A 239 0.02 4.58 2.59
C ALA A 239 0.05 5.53 3.79
N GLU A 240 -1.13 5.98 4.21
CA GLU A 240 -1.30 6.63 5.51
C GLU A 240 -1.54 5.57 6.60
N VAL A 241 -2.38 4.58 6.29
CA VAL A 241 -2.66 3.41 7.14
C VAL A 241 -2.57 2.14 6.29
N THR A 242 -1.91 1.12 6.83
CA THR A 242 -1.81 -0.20 6.18
C THR A 242 -2.52 -1.24 7.03
N LEU A 243 -3.27 -2.12 6.35
CA LEU A 243 -3.72 -3.40 6.88
C LEU A 243 -2.91 -4.52 6.22
N ASN A 244 -2.35 -5.43 7.01
CA ASN A 244 -1.65 -6.63 6.56
C ASN A 244 -2.30 -7.86 7.21
N VAL A 245 -3.03 -8.67 6.44
CA VAL A 245 -3.77 -9.84 6.93
C VAL A 245 -3.12 -11.12 6.47
N SER A 246 -2.75 -12.01 7.39
CA SER A 246 -2.32 -13.36 7.03
C SER A 246 -3.52 -14.17 6.56
N LEU A 247 -3.56 -14.54 5.29
CA LEU A 247 -4.64 -15.33 4.71
C LEU A 247 -4.49 -16.81 5.05
N GLY A 248 -3.28 -17.30 5.30
CA GLY A 248 -3.04 -18.68 5.72
C GLY A 248 -1.96 -19.39 4.92
N LYS A 249 -2.21 -20.69 4.67
CA LYS A 249 -1.23 -21.76 4.48
C LYS A 249 -0.39 -22.01 5.75
N GLU A 250 0.32 -23.13 5.77
CA GLU A 250 1.23 -23.50 6.86
C GLU A 250 2.63 -23.00 6.52
N PHE A 251 3.26 -22.31 7.47
CA PHE A 251 4.64 -21.85 7.38
C PHE A 251 5.27 -21.83 8.77
N THR A 252 6.60 -21.76 8.82
CA THR A 252 7.37 -21.55 10.06
C THR A 252 8.24 -20.31 9.91
N GLU A 253 8.50 -19.63 11.02
CA GLU A 253 9.17 -18.32 11.07
C GLU A 253 8.40 -17.27 10.25
N GLY A 254 9.08 -16.24 9.72
CA GLY A 254 8.44 -15.25 8.87
C GLY A 254 7.64 -14.17 9.60
N ASN A 255 7.93 -13.95 10.88
CA ASN A 255 7.34 -12.85 11.65
C ASN A 255 7.60 -11.49 10.99
N LEU A 256 6.77 -10.52 11.33
CA LEU A 256 6.99 -9.15 10.92
C LEU A 256 7.87 -8.46 11.96
N TYR A 257 8.61 -7.44 11.56
CA TYR A 257 9.32 -6.59 12.51
C TYR A 257 9.05 -5.14 12.17
N PHE A 258 8.91 -4.32 13.20
CA PHE A 258 8.57 -2.91 13.11
C PHE A 258 9.60 -2.09 13.86
N GLY A 259 10.07 -1.01 13.25
CA GLY A 259 10.82 0.02 13.97
C GLY A 259 10.03 1.31 14.06
N ASP A 260 10.76 2.42 14.15
CA ASP A 260 10.19 3.75 14.22
C ASP A 260 9.68 4.27 12.87
N MET A 261 9.15 5.49 12.90
CA MET A 261 8.74 6.21 11.70
C MET A 261 9.95 6.48 10.81
N ARG A 262 9.74 6.49 9.48
CA ARG A 262 10.81 6.63 8.48
C ARG A 262 11.73 7.85 8.62
N GLN A 263 11.32 8.85 9.41
CA GLN A 263 12.12 10.04 9.71
C GLN A 263 13.21 9.77 10.76
N VAL A 264 13.10 8.68 11.52
CA VAL A 264 14.08 8.26 12.52
C VAL A 264 15.17 7.43 11.83
N PRO A 265 16.45 7.78 11.97
CA PRO A 265 17.55 7.00 11.43
C PRO A 265 17.56 5.57 11.97
N LEU A 266 17.91 4.58 11.13
CA LEU A 266 17.96 3.17 11.55
C LEU A 266 18.94 2.92 12.72
N SER A 267 20.01 3.72 12.85
CA SER A 267 20.95 3.64 13.98
C SER A 267 20.31 3.93 15.33
N ASP A 268 19.19 4.65 15.31
CA ASP A 268 18.50 5.15 16.49
C ASP A 268 17.15 4.44 16.71
N SER A 269 16.79 3.54 15.79
CA SER A 269 15.53 2.79 15.80
C SER A 269 15.70 1.43 16.47
N GLU A 270 14.79 1.11 17.39
CA GLU A 270 14.65 -0.26 17.92
C GLU A 270 13.61 -1.03 17.11
N CYS A 271 14.01 -2.18 16.56
CA CYS A 271 13.10 -3.07 15.85
C CYS A 271 12.47 -4.09 16.80
N VAL A 272 11.15 -4.18 16.77
CA VAL A 272 10.34 -5.10 17.56
C VAL A 272 9.73 -6.14 16.64
N GLU A 273 9.96 -7.41 16.95
CA GLU A 273 9.34 -8.53 16.26
C GLU A 273 7.89 -8.71 16.70
N VAL A 274 7.04 -9.02 15.73
CA VAL A 274 5.59 -9.20 15.89
C VAL A 274 5.18 -10.47 15.17
N GLU A 275 4.62 -11.40 15.93
CA GLU A 275 4.05 -12.63 15.39
C GLU A 275 2.80 -12.33 14.56
N HIS A 276 2.66 -13.01 13.43
CA HIS A 276 1.56 -12.80 12.52
C HIS A 276 0.73 -14.07 12.35
N HIS A 277 -0.45 -14.10 12.97
CA HIS A 277 -1.33 -15.26 12.96
C HIS A 277 -2.27 -15.28 11.75
N VAL A 278 -2.55 -16.49 11.27
CA VAL A 278 -3.52 -16.73 10.20
C VAL A 278 -4.90 -16.19 10.57
N THR A 279 -5.56 -15.54 9.62
CA THR A 279 -6.85 -14.83 9.71
C THR A 279 -6.86 -13.49 10.46
N GLU A 280 -5.76 -13.16 11.13
CA GLU A 280 -5.59 -11.89 11.83
C GLU A 280 -4.92 -10.85 10.95
N GLY A 281 -5.28 -9.60 11.18
CA GLY A 281 -4.71 -8.44 10.51
C GLY A 281 -3.87 -7.63 11.48
N LEU A 282 -2.75 -7.12 11.00
CA LEU A 282 -2.01 -6.04 11.62
C LEU A 282 -2.40 -4.71 10.97
N LEU A 283 -2.86 -3.77 11.78
CA LEU A 283 -3.16 -2.41 11.35
C LEU A 283 -2.09 -1.48 11.92
N HIS A 284 -1.41 -0.72 11.05
CA HIS A 284 -0.33 0.20 11.44
C HIS A 284 -0.29 1.44 10.54
N ARG A 285 0.51 2.44 10.93
CA ARG A 285 0.78 3.62 10.09
C ARG A 285 1.66 3.23 8.90
N GLY A 286 1.33 3.69 7.70
CA GLY A 286 2.09 3.31 6.50
C GLY A 286 3.54 3.80 6.51
N GLN A 287 3.79 4.96 7.13
CA GLN A 287 5.13 5.55 7.26
C GLN A 287 5.99 4.93 8.38
N GLN A 288 5.45 3.96 9.13
CA GLN A 288 6.20 3.19 10.11
C GLN A 288 7.05 2.16 9.39
N MET A 289 8.35 2.17 9.68
CA MET A 289 9.27 1.28 9.00
C MET A 289 9.11 -0.14 9.51
N HIS A 290 9.08 -1.11 8.61
CA HIS A 290 8.86 -2.51 8.93
C HIS A 290 9.41 -3.44 7.84
N GLY A 291 9.40 -4.75 8.10
CA GLY A 291 9.74 -5.77 7.13
C GLY A 291 9.21 -7.13 7.53
N ALA A 292 9.51 -8.14 6.71
CA ALA A 292 9.20 -9.53 7.00
C ALA A 292 10.50 -10.32 7.18
N LEU A 293 10.60 -11.04 8.30
CA LEU A 293 11.65 -12.02 8.49
C LEU A 293 11.49 -13.18 7.51
N ARG A 294 12.56 -13.95 7.37
CA ARG A 294 12.62 -15.08 6.45
C ARG A 294 11.77 -16.24 6.94
N ILE A 295 10.97 -16.84 6.06
CA ILE A 295 10.32 -18.14 6.34
C ILE A 295 11.34 -19.29 6.26
N SER A 296 11.20 -20.31 7.12
CA SER A 296 12.02 -21.52 7.06
C SER A 296 11.34 -22.70 6.36
N SER A 297 10.01 -22.72 6.28
CA SER A 297 9.25 -23.74 5.56
C SER A 297 7.88 -23.24 5.12
N GLY A 298 7.27 -23.96 4.17
CA GLY A 298 5.87 -23.78 3.81
C GLY A 298 5.61 -22.57 2.91
N GLN A 299 4.40 -22.03 3.01
CA GLN A 299 3.95 -20.89 2.22
C GLN A 299 3.20 -19.91 3.12
N ARG A 300 3.41 -18.61 2.86
CA ARG A 300 2.73 -17.54 3.58
C ARG A 300 2.10 -16.58 2.59
N TRP A 301 0.80 -16.38 2.72
CA TRP A 301 0.03 -15.50 1.85
C TRP A 301 -0.56 -14.37 2.68
N ASN A 302 -0.27 -13.12 2.32
CA ASN A 302 -0.80 -11.96 3.05
C ASN A 302 -1.54 -11.01 2.12
N LEU A 303 -2.75 -10.62 2.50
CA LEU A 303 -3.46 -9.50 1.91
C LEU A 303 -2.94 -8.19 2.52
N ILE A 304 -2.45 -7.30 1.67
CA ILE A 304 -2.02 -5.95 2.04
C ILE A 304 -2.99 -4.94 1.45
N VAL A 305 -3.48 -4.03 2.27
CA VAL A 305 -4.31 -2.90 1.84
C VAL A 305 -3.64 -1.61 2.29
N TRP A 306 -3.05 -0.89 1.33
CA TRP A 306 -2.56 0.46 1.52
C TRP A 306 -3.72 1.43 1.40
N MET A 307 -4.12 2.05 2.51
CA MET A 307 -5.19 3.05 2.54
C MET A 307 -4.58 4.44 2.62
N ARG A 308 -5.15 5.36 1.84
CA ARG A 308 -4.55 6.66 1.58
C ARG A 308 -5.56 7.78 1.76
N ALA A 309 -5.10 8.91 2.28
CA ALA A 309 -5.87 10.12 2.48
C ALA A 309 -5.33 11.25 1.59
N SER A 310 -6.05 11.59 0.52
CA SER A 310 -5.62 12.64 -0.41
C SER A 310 -5.38 13.99 0.27
N ARG A 311 -6.18 14.32 1.31
CA ARG A 311 -6.03 15.54 2.12
C ARG A 311 -4.66 15.66 2.78
N GLU A 312 -4.06 14.55 3.20
CA GLU A 312 -2.70 14.56 3.78
C GLU A 312 -1.64 14.54 2.68
N ARG A 313 -1.86 13.75 1.63
CA ARG A 313 -0.93 13.62 0.50
C ARG A 313 -0.75 14.92 -0.29
N ASN A 314 -1.80 15.72 -0.45
CA ASN A 314 -1.74 17.00 -1.15
C ASN A 314 -0.87 18.03 -0.42
N LYS A 315 -0.69 17.89 0.91
CA LYS A 315 0.22 18.74 1.70
C LYS A 315 1.67 18.35 1.43
N LEU A 316 1.99 17.06 1.52
CA LEU A 316 3.35 16.54 1.43
C LEU A 316 3.37 15.14 0.83
N CYS A 317 4.08 14.96 -0.27
CA CYS A 317 4.28 13.67 -0.89
C CYS A 317 5.12 12.75 0.02
N PRO A 318 4.64 11.54 0.37
CA PRO A 318 5.39 10.60 1.21
C PRO A 318 6.67 10.09 0.54
N MET A 319 6.78 10.13 -0.78
CA MET A 319 7.98 9.67 -1.48
C MET A 319 9.12 10.71 -1.44
N CYS A 320 8.84 11.95 -1.82
CA CYS A 320 9.89 12.98 -1.98
C CYS A 320 9.93 14.04 -0.86
N GLY A 321 8.95 14.05 0.05
CA GLY A 321 8.88 15.02 1.15
C GLY A 321 8.64 16.46 0.67
N LYS A 322 7.95 16.64 -0.46
CA LYS A 322 7.63 17.96 -1.06
C LYS A 322 6.17 18.02 -1.46
N LYS A 323 5.64 19.24 -1.67
CA LYS A 323 4.31 19.41 -2.28
C LYS A 323 4.25 18.62 -3.61
N PRO A 324 3.23 17.78 -3.84
CA PRO A 324 3.20 16.91 -5.00
C PRO A 324 3.06 17.71 -6.30
N ARG A 325 3.82 17.30 -7.33
CA ARG A 325 3.57 17.71 -8.71
C ARG A 325 2.62 16.71 -9.33
N LEU A 326 1.36 17.06 -9.48
CA LEU A 326 0.34 16.13 -9.99
C LEU A 326 0.66 15.72 -11.43
N ALA A 327 0.66 14.41 -11.67
CA ALA A 327 0.75 13.79 -12.98
C ALA A 327 -0.43 12.83 -13.13
N GLU A 328 -0.97 12.73 -14.34
CA GLU A 328 -2.14 11.89 -14.59
C GLU A 328 -1.88 10.43 -14.23
N GLY A 329 -2.86 9.81 -13.59
CA GLY A 329 -2.89 8.39 -13.29
C GLY A 329 -4.24 7.78 -13.66
N GLN A 330 -4.39 6.48 -13.39
CA GLN A 330 -5.66 5.76 -13.57
C GLN A 330 -6.15 5.19 -12.24
N GLY A 331 -7.46 4.99 -12.13
CA GLY A 331 -8.10 4.52 -10.89
C GLY A 331 -7.76 5.45 -9.72
N PHE A 332 -7.26 4.87 -8.64
CA PHE A 332 -6.79 5.61 -7.46
C PHE A 332 -5.35 6.16 -7.58
N ALA A 333 -4.60 5.80 -8.62
CA ALA A 333 -3.20 6.23 -8.81
C ALA A 333 -2.37 6.10 -7.52
N ASP A 334 -1.69 7.17 -7.08
CA ASP A 334 -1.04 7.25 -5.76
C ASP A 334 -1.84 8.04 -4.71
N GLY A 335 -3.13 8.27 -4.95
CA GLY A 335 -4.04 8.87 -3.96
C GLY A 335 -3.91 10.37 -3.78
N PHE A 336 -3.33 11.10 -4.74
CA PHE A 336 -3.34 12.56 -4.75
C PHE A 336 -4.58 13.07 -5.49
N THR A 337 -5.10 14.24 -5.13
CA THR A 337 -6.21 14.89 -5.82
C THR A 337 -5.83 16.32 -6.18
N GLU A 338 -6.55 16.95 -7.10
CA GLU A 338 -6.48 18.41 -7.21
C GLU A 338 -7.12 19.02 -5.97
N ASP A 339 -6.50 20.07 -5.41
CA ASP A 339 -7.10 20.88 -4.36
C ASP A 339 -8.37 21.52 -4.96
N SER A 340 -9.52 20.84 -4.86
CA SER A 340 -10.80 21.50 -5.06
C SER A 340 -10.84 22.62 -4.03
N GLN A 341 -10.98 23.86 -4.49
CA GLN A 341 -11.15 25.01 -3.62
C GLN A 341 -12.38 24.77 -2.72
N THR A 342 -12.20 24.20 -1.54
CA THR A 342 -13.09 24.41 -0.41
C THR A 342 -12.66 25.70 0.28
N GLY A 343 -12.62 26.77 -0.52
CA GLY A 343 -12.70 28.13 -0.04
C GLY A 343 -14.14 28.41 0.39
N THR A 344 -14.54 27.89 1.55
CA THR A 344 -15.49 28.57 2.41
C THR A 344 -14.80 28.78 3.74
N SER A 345 -13.97 29.83 3.77
CA SER A 345 -13.74 30.58 4.99
C SER A 345 -15.10 31.05 5.49
N LEU A 346 -15.72 30.30 6.40
CA LEU A 346 -16.70 30.88 7.30
C LEU A 346 -15.93 31.85 8.18
N ASN A 347 -15.89 33.11 7.74
CA ASN A 347 -15.58 34.25 8.59
C ASN A 347 -16.63 34.29 9.71
N MET A 348 -16.41 33.55 10.79
CA MET A 348 -16.94 33.93 12.10
C MET A 348 -16.13 35.12 12.59
N SER A 349 -16.50 36.30 12.11
CA SER A 349 -16.17 37.54 12.78
C SER A 349 -16.90 37.53 14.12
N CYS A 350 -16.15 37.26 15.18
CA CYS A 350 -16.54 37.54 16.54
C CYS A 350 -16.57 39.07 16.66
N VAL A 351 -17.76 39.67 16.58
CA VAL A 351 -17.97 41.06 16.98
C VAL A 351 -18.65 41.03 18.34
N LEU A 352 -17.86 41.37 19.34
CA LEU A 352 -18.31 41.82 20.65
C LEU A 352 -19.29 42.99 20.46
N ASN A 353 -20.48 42.87 21.04
CA ASN A 353 -21.15 43.90 21.83
C ASN A 353 -22.25 43.26 22.68
#